data_AF-A0A1I2J824-F1
#
_entry.id   AF-A0A1I2J824-F1
#
_cell.length_a   1.000
_cell.length_b   1.000
_cell.length_c   1.000
_cell.angle_alpha   90.00
_cell.angle_beta   90.00
_cell.angle_gamma   90.00
#
_symmetry.space_group_name_H-M   'P 1'
#
loop_
_entity.id
_entity.type
_entity.pdbx_description
1 polymer ?
#
loop_
_entity_poly.entity_id
_entity_poly.type
_entity_poly.pdbx_seq_one_letter_code
_entity_poly.pdbx_strand_id
1 'polypeptide(L)' 'MTQPTKPFTVADIHSAYASVPAPKDTTERSGASKYVKSAHFKRDPAHSGKSPNMPTSSRGPRQK' A
#
# COMPACT_ATOMS: atom_id res chain seq x y z
N MET A 1 -17.78 -14.33 27.91
CA MET A 1 -16.65 -13.68 27.21
C MET A 1 -15.62 -13.28 28.25
N THR A 2 -14.39 -13.79 28.15
CA THR A 2 -13.30 -13.44 29.06
C THR A 2 -12.79 -12.05 28.71
N GLN A 3 -12.90 -11.10 29.63
CA GLN A 3 -12.27 -9.79 29.46
C GLN A 3 -10.74 -9.94 29.58
N PRO A 4 -9.96 -9.24 28.73
CA PRO A 4 -8.50 -9.24 28.85
C PRO A 4 -8.09 -8.64 30.20
N THR A 5 -7.22 -9.34 30.91
CA THR A 5 -6.82 -9.04 32.29
C THR A 5 -5.95 -7.79 32.42
N LYS A 6 -5.44 -7.27 31.30
CA LYS A 6 -4.55 -6.11 31.28
C LYS A 6 -5.24 -4.96 30.56
N PRO A 7 -5.25 -3.74 31.13
CA PRO A 7 -5.75 -2.57 30.44
C PRO A 7 -4.87 -2.34 29.20
N PHE A 8 -5.50 -2.37 28.02
CA PHE A 8 -4.82 -2.09 26.77
C PHE A 8 -4.68 -0.57 26.63
N THR A 9 -3.45 -0.09 26.60
CA THR A 9 -3.13 1.34 26.58
C THR A 9 -2.74 1.79 25.17
N VAL A 10 -2.81 3.10 24.94
CA VAL A 10 -2.36 3.70 23.66
C VAL A 10 -0.86 3.44 23.42
N ALA A 11 -0.06 3.31 24.48
CA ALA A 11 1.35 2.93 24.37
C ALA A 11 1.55 1.51 23.81
N ASP A 12 0.63 0.58 24.11
CA ASP A 12 0.68 -0.79 23.60
C ASP A 12 0.40 -0.83 22.09
N ILE A 13 -0.49 0.05 21.60
CA ILE A 13 -0.74 0.23 20.17
C ILE A 13 0.53 0.74 19.48
N HIS A 14 1.11 1.81 20.00
CA HIS A 14 2.33 2.37 19.44
C HIS A 14 3.49 1.36 19.47
N SER A 15 3.57 0.51 20.49
CA SER A 15 4.58 -0.55 20.57
C SER A 15 4.35 -1.66 19.55
N ALA A 16 3.11 -2.08 19.33
CA ALA A 16 2.77 -3.11 18.34
C ALA A 16 3.07 -2.68 16.89
N TYR A 17 2.92 -1.38 16.61
CA TYR A 17 3.18 -0.80 15.29
C TYR A 17 4.52 -0.04 15.20
N ALA A 18 5.29 0.03 16.29
CA ALA A 18 6.63 0.58 16.25
C ALA A 18 7.49 -0.35 15.39
N SER A 19 7.74 0.07 14.15
CA SER A 19 8.67 -0.62 13.28
C SER A 19 10.03 -0.70 13.97
N VAL A 20 10.47 -1.91 14.32
CA VAL A 20 11.85 -2.14 14.73
C VAL A 20 12.71 -1.74 13.54
N PRO A 21 13.59 -0.71 13.66
CA PRO A 21 14.52 -0.41 12.58
C PRO A 21 15.35 -1.67 12.36
N ALA A 22 15.28 -2.23 11.15
CA ALA A 22 16.04 -3.41 10.80
C ALA A 22 17.52 -3.18 11.14
N PRO A 23 18.21 -4.14 11.77
CA PRO A 23 19.66 -4.05 11.91
C PRO A 23 20.23 -3.85 10.51
N LYS A 24 21.05 -2.81 10.35
CA LYS A 24 21.76 -2.59 9.10
C LYS A 24 22.75 -3.73 8.97
N ASP A 25 22.38 -4.77 8.24
CA ASP A 25 23.30 -5.82 7.82
C ASP A 25 24.43 -5.14 7.05
N THR A 26 25.59 -5.00 7.69
CA THR A 26 26.85 -4.68 7.02
C THR A 26 27.35 -5.92 6.31
N THR A 27 26.51 -6.51 5.46
CA THR A 27 27.00 -7.36 4.39
C THR A 27 27.37 -6.39 3.29
N GLU A 28 28.66 -6.23 3.04
CA GLU A 28 29.16 -5.54 1.87
C GLU A 28 28.44 -6.10 0.63
N ARG A 29 27.41 -5.41 0.16
CA ARG A 29 26.79 -5.69 -1.12
C ARG A 29 27.73 -5.15 -2.18
N SER A 30 28.79 -5.93 -2.40
CA SER A 30 29.66 -5.81 -3.57
C SER A 30 28.78 -5.70 -4.81
N GLY A 31 29.07 -4.67 -5.61
CA GLY A 31 28.33 -4.37 -6.83
C GLY A 31 27.29 -3.29 -6.60
N ALA A 32 27.60 -2.07 -7.06
CA ALA A 32 26.66 -0.99 -7.25
C ALA A 32 25.32 -1.55 -7.74
N SER A 33 24.29 -1.49 -6.89
CA SER A 33 22.94 -1.89 -7.24
C SER A 33 22.47 -0.98 -8.37
N LYS A 34 22.70 -1.42 -9.61
CA LYS A 34 22.24 -0.69 -10.79
C LYS A 34 20.73 -0.72 -10.72
N TYR A 35 20.09 0.44 -10.67
CA TYR A 35 18.64 0.53 -10.82
C TYR A 35 18.26 -0.07 -12.18
N VAL A 36 17.81 -1.32 -12.17
CA VAL A 36 17.32 -2.00 -13.37
C VAL A 36 15.86 -1.59 -13.54
N LYS A 37 15.55 -0.91 -14.64
CA LYS A 37 14.16 -0.62 -15.02
C LYS A 37 13.44 -1.96 -15.21
N SER A 38 12.52 -2.29 -14.32
CA SER A 38 11.69 -3.49 -14.44
C SER A 38 10.55 -3.24 -15.42
N ALA A 39 10.21 -4.26 -16.20
CA ALA A 39 9.11 -4.22 -17.15
C ALA A 39 7.74 -4.49 -16.51
N HIS A 40 7.62 -4.41 -15.17
CA HIS A 40 6.43 -4.82 -14.43
C HIS A 40 5.16 -4.02 -14.78
N PHE A 41 5.32 -2.82 -15.36
CA PHE A 41 4.21 -1.97 -15.78
C PHE A 41 4.02 -1.93 -17.30
N LYS A 42 4.62 -2.86 -18.06
CA LYS A 42 4.32 -2.96 -19.49
C LYS A 42 2.86 -3.38 -19.65
N ARG A 43 2.13 -2.66 -20.51
CA ARG A 43 0.77 -3.05 -20.90
C ARG A 43 0.82 -4.41 -21.57
N ASP A 44 -0.06 -5.31 -21.15
CA ASP A 44 -0.29 -6.57 -21.82
C ASP A 44 -0.76 -6.27 -23.27
N PRO A 45 -0.13 -6.87 -24.31
CA PRO A 45 -0.57 -6.72 -25.70
C PRO A 45 -2.05 -7.07 -25.94
N ALA A 46 -2.61 -7.97 -25.12
CA ALA A 46 -4.02 -8.33 -25.17
C ALA A 46 -4.94 -7.36 -24.39
N HIS A 47 -4.38 -6.37 -23.70
CA HIS A 47 -5.16 -5.40 -22.93
C HIS A 47 -5.88 -4.41 -23.86
N SER A 48 -7.22 -4.37 -23.83
CA SER A 48 -8.02 -3.53 -24.75
C SER A 48 -7.78 -2.02 -24.61
N GLY A 49 -7.19 -1.58 -23.49
CA GLY A 49 -6.86 -0.17 -23.23
C GLY A 49 -8.08 0.74 -23.04
N LYS A 50 -9.30 0.19 -23.10
CA LYS A 50 -10.52 0.94 -22.88
C LYS A 50 -10.68 1.23 -21.40
N SER A 51 -10.79 2.51 -21.06
CA SER A 51 -11.17 2.93 -19.71
C SER A 51 -12.54 2.34 -19.36
N PRO A 52 -12.76 1.93 -18.10
CA PRO A 52 -14.07 1.47 -17.66
C PRO A 52 -15.13 2.52 -17.97
N ASN A 53 -16.33 2.07 -18.36
CA ASN A 53 -17.44 2.98 -18.61
C ASN A 53 -17.81 3.63 -17.27
N MET A 54 -17.48 4.91 -17.10
CA MET A 54 -17.86 5.64 -15.90
C MET A 54 -19.37 5.86 -15.94
N PRO A 55 -20.08 5.63 -14.83
CA PRO A 55 -21.50 5.93 -14.77
C PRO A 55 -21.70 7.41 -15.11
N THR A 56 -22.55 7.69 -16.08
CA THR A 56 -22.95 9.07 -16.37
C THR A 56 -23.55 9.63 -15.10
N SER A 57 -22.96 10.71 -14.57
CA SER A 57 -23.52 11.42 -13.44
C SER A 57 -24.86 12.02 -13.86
N SER A 58 -25.96 11.28 -13.69
CA SER A 58 -27.30 11.82 -13.81
C SER A 58 -27.62 12.59 -12.54
N ARG A 59 -26.85 13.65 -12.26
CA ARG A 59 -27.37 14.74 -11.42
C ARG A 59 -28.43 15.43 -12.27
N GLY A 60 -29.66 14.93 -12.18
CA GLY A 60 -30.84 15.60 -12.72
C GLY A 60 -30.89 17.05 -12.25
N PRO A 61 -31.56 17.95 -13.00
CA PRO A 61 -31.62 19.35 -12.65
C PRO A 61 -32.19 19.51 -11.23
N ARG A 62 -31.50 20.25 -10.36
CA ARG A 62 -32.04 20.69 -9.08
C ARG A 62 -33.31 21.47 -9.36
N GLN A 63 -34.47 20.91 -8.98
CA GLN A 63 -35.70 21.67 -8.94
C GLN A 63 -35.54 22.76 -7.86
N LYS A 64 -35.79 24.01 -8.26
CA LYS A 64 -35.89 25.16 -7.36
C LYS A 64 -37.34 25.32 -6.93
#